data_AF-A0A7J9JZ02-F1
#
_entry.id   AF-A0A7J9JZ02-F1
#
_cell.length_a   1.000
_cell.length_b   1.000
_cell.length_c   1.000
_cell.angle_alpha   90.00
_cell.angle_beta   90.00
_cell.angle_gamma   90.00
#
_symmetry.space_group_name_H-M   'P 1'
#
loop_
_entity.id
_entity.type
_entity.pdbx_description
1 polymer ?
#
loop_
_entity_poly.entity_id
_entity_poly.type
_entity_poly.pdbx_seq_one_letter_code
_entity_poly.pdbx_strand_id
1 'polypeptide(L)' 'MKRLAVGPMTTPEYIEWWGRRINDNIPRPSQRDSQLIEKHLRNLKTEKLRKEKNKAEKDLDSLKTDYKKLRLSMRTA' A
#
# COMPACT_ATOMS: atom_id res chain seq x y z
N MET A 1 -28.63 10.73 18.86
CA MET A 1 -27.26 11.26 18.99
C MET A 1 -26.42 10.27 19.79
N LYS A 2 -25.33 9.74 19.24
CA LYS A 2 -24.39 8.90 20.01
C LYS A 2 -23.55 9.82 20.90
N ARG A 3 -23.60 9.63 22.22
CA ARG A 3 -22.77 10.38 23.17
C ARG A 3 -21.35 9.82 23.09
N LEU A 4 -20.40 10.58 22.57
CA LEU A 4 -18.98 10.23 22.67
C LEU A 4 -18.48 10.72 24.03
N ALA A 5 -18.26 9.79 24.96
CA ALA A 5 -17.67 10.09 26.25
C ALA A 5 -16.15 10.21 26.09
N VAL A 6 -15.64 11.44 26.15
CA VAL A 6 -14.20 11.74 26.17
C VAL A 6 -13.75 11.77 27.64
N GLY A 7 -13.68 10.59 28.25
CA GLY A 7 -13.02 10.38 29.55
C GLY A 7 -11.62 9.82 29.36
N PRO A 8 -10.73 9.85 30.38
CA PRO A 8 -9.48 9.10 30.34
C PRO A 8 -9.77 7.65 29.93
N MET A 9 -8.96 7.10 29.02
CA MET A 9 -9.14 5.78 28.37
C MET A 9 -8.82 4.62 29.34
N THR A 10 -9.32 4.75 30.57
CA THR A 10 -9.26 3.81 31.68
C THR A 10 -10.70 3.55 32.17
N THR A 11 -11.64 3.43 31.23
CA THR A 11 -13.01 3.01 31.58
C THR A 11 -12.94 1.57 32.10
N PRO A 12 -13.71 1.21 33.15
CA PRO A 12 -13.79 -0.16 33.65
C PRO A 12 -14.09 -1.18 32.54
N GLU A 13 -14.87 -0.76 31.54
CA GLU A 13 -15.14 -1.50 30.30
C GLU A 13 -13.87 -1.90 29.53
N TYR A 14 -12.85 -1.04 29.46
CA TYR A 14 -11.57 -1.35 28.82
C TYR A 14 -10.82 -2.44 29.59
N ILE A 15 -10.83 -2.37 30.93
CA ILE A 15 -10.16 -3.36 31.79
C ILE A 15 -10.86 -4.72 31.71
N GLU A 16 -12.19 -4.74 31.75
CA GLU A 16 -12.98 -5.97 31.57
C GLU A 16 -12.78 -6.57 30.18
N TRP A 17 -12.78 -5.73 29.14
CA TRP A 17 -12.53 -6.15 27.77
C TRP A 17 -11.11 -6.73 27.62
N TRP A 18 -10.11 -6.13 28.27
CA TRP A 18 -8.74 -6.64 28.27
C TRP A 18 -8.61 -7.96 29.03
N GLY A 19 -9.28 -8.10 30.18
CA GLY A 19 -9.33 -9.34 30.96
C GLY A 19 -9.98 -10.50 30.20
N ARG A 20 -11.06 -10.25 29.44
CA ARG A 20 -11.69 -11.24 28.56
C ARG A 20 -10.71 -11.75 27.49
N ARG A 21 -9.93 -10.85 26.87
CA ARG A 21 -8.92 -11.25 25.87
C ARG A 21 -7.80 -12.14 26.43
N ILE A 22 -7.43 -11.97 27.70
CA ILE A 22 -6.46 -12.87 28.36
C ILE A 22 -7.08 -14.27 28.54
N ASN A 23 -8.35 -14.35 28.96
CA ASN A 23 -9.05 -15.61 29.20
C ASN A 23 -9.36 -16.38 27.89
N ASP A 24 -9.62 -15.68 26.80
CA ASP A 24 -9.92 -16.27 25.49
C ASP A 24 -8.68 -16.82 24.76
N ASN A 25 -7.48 -16.79 25.39
CA ASN A 25 -6.19 -17.20 24.82
C ASN A 25 -5.87 -16.58 23.44
N ILE A 26 -6.49 -15.44 23.09
CA ILE A 26 -6.28 -14.80 21.78
C ILE A 26 -4.82 -14.31 21.75
N PRO A 27 -3.95 -14.91 20.92
CA PRO A 27 -2.54 -14.56 20.93
C PRO A 27 -2.40 -13.12 20.41
N ARG A 28 -1.57 -12.33 21.10
CA ARG A 28 -1.12 -11.05 20.55
C ARG A 28 -0.53 -11.34 19.16
N PRO A 29 -0.91 -10.59 18.10
CA PRO A 29 -0.33 -10.79 16.78
C PRO A 29 1.18 -10.80 16.92
N SER A 30 1.83 -11.89 16.52
CA SER A 30 3.26 -11.98 16.74
C SER A 30 3.94 -10.91 15.92
N GLN A 31 5.09 -10.42 16.40
CA GLN A 31 5.89 -9.45 15.64
C GLN A 31 6.25 -10.00 14.25
N ARG A 32 6.34 -11.33 14.10
CA ARG A 32 6.57 -12.01 12.81
C ARG A 32 5.36 -11.88 11.87
N ASP A 33 4.14 -12.02 12.37
CA ASP A 33 2.93 -11.88 11.56
C ASP A 33 2.77 -10.45 11.04
N SER A 34 3.08 -9.48 11.90
CA SER A 34 3.09 -8.06 11.53
C SER A 34 4.16 -7.76 10.46
N GLN A 35 5.37 -8.32 10.61
CA GLN A 35 6.45 -8.19 9.61
C GLN A 35 6.10 -8.89 8.28
N LEU A 36 5.44 -10.04 8.31
CA LEU A 36 4.98 -10.76 7.11
C LEU A 36 3.97 -9.95 6.32
N ILE A 37 2.98 -9.37 7.01
CA ILE A 37 1.97 -8.48 6.40
C ILE A 37 2.65 -7.26 5.78
N GLU A 38 3.59 -6.63 6.50
CA GLU A 38 4.32 -5.47 5.99
C GLU A 38 5.14 -5.81 4.74
N LYS A 39 5.88 -6.94 4.77
CA LYS A 39 6.67 -7.42 3.63
C LYS A 39 5.79 -7.72 2.43
N HIS A 40 4.63 -8.36 2.64
CA HIS A 40 3.70 -8.66 1.56
C HIS A 40 3.15 -7.38 0.91
N LEU A 41 2.77 -6.38 1.73
CA LEU A 41 2.32 -5.07 1.23
C LEU A 41 3.43 -4.32 0.49
N ARG A 42 4.68 -4.37 0.96
CA ARG A 42 5.83 -3.80 0.25
C ARG A 42 6.03 -4.46 -1.11
N ASN A 43 6.00 -5.79 -1.17
CA ASN A 43 6.15 -6.53 -2.42
C ASN A 43 5.05 -6.17 -3.43
N LEU A 44 3.78 -6.15 -3.00
CA LEU A 44 2.65 -5.74 -3.86
C LEU A 44 2.81 -4.32 -4.41
N LYS A 45 3.24 -3.36 -3.56
CA LYS A 45 3.53 -1.99 -3.98
C LYS A 45 4.65 -1.95 -5.02
N THR A 46 5.75 -2.67 -4.79
CA THR A 46 6.89 -2.70 -5.72
C THR A 46 6.52 -3.31 -7.08
N GLU A 47 5.74 -4.39 -7.09
CA GLU A 47 5.30 -5.03 -8.34
C GLU A 47 4.36 -4.13 -9.15
N LYS A 48 3.46 -3.39 -8.48
CA LYS A 48 2.62 -2.39 -9.16
C LYS A 48 3.47 -1.28 -9.80
N LEU A 49 4.44 -0.74 -9.04
CA LEU A 49 5.36 0.30 -9.54
C LEU A 49 6.20 -0.20 -10.72
N ARG A 50 6.67 -1.46 -10.70
CA ARG A 50 7.41 -2.05 -11.82
C ARG A 50 6.54 -2.16 -13.07
N LYS A 51 5.29 -2.58 -12.94
CA LYS A 51 4.35 -2.67 -14.09
C LYS A 51 4.09 -1.30 -14.72
N GLU A 52 3.88 -0.28 -13.89
CA GLU A 52 3.68 1.10 -14.37
C GLU A 52 4.93 1.64 -15.07
N LYS A 53 6.12 1.42 -14.50
CA LYS A 53 7.39 1.79 -15.13
C LYS A 53 7.60 1.13 -16.49
N ASN A 54 7.36 -0.18 -16.58
CA ASN A 54 7.51 -0.92 -17.84
C ASN A 54 6.53 -0.41 -18.91
N LYS A 55 5.33 0.04 -18.53
CA LYS A 55 4.39 0.65 -19.48
C LYS A 55 4.90 2.01 -19.96
N ALA A 56 5.31 2.88 -19.03
CA ALA A 56 5.85 4.19 -19.37
C ALA A 56 7.11 4.11 -20.26
N GLU A 57 7.95 3.09 -20.06
CA GLU A 57 9.14 2.86 -20.89
C GLU A 57 8.78 2.45 -22.32
N LYS A 58 7.75 1.61 -22.51
CA LYS A 58 7.24 1.26 -23.84
C LYS A 58 6.64 2.48 -24.56
N ASP A 59 5.85 3.28 -23.83
CA ASP A 59 5.23 4.49 -24.38
C ASP A 59 6.31 5.50 -24.81
N LEU A 60 7.39 5.62 -24.02
CA LEU A 60 8.54 6.46 -24.35
C LEU A 60 9.29 5.99 -25.60
N ASP A 61 9.50 4.68 -25.75
CA ASP A 61 10.19 4.12 -26.92
C ASP A 61 9.38 4.28 -28.21
N SER A 62 8.05 4.11 -28.11
CA SER A 62 7.12 4.43 -29.21
C SER A 62 7.22 5.90 -29.61
N LEU A 63 7.11 6.81 -28.65
CA LEU A 63 7.19 8.26 -28.90
C LEU A 63 8.52 8.67 -29.52
N LYS A 64 9.63 8.08 -29.05
CA LYS A 64 10.97 8.30 -29.61
C LYS A 64 11.05 7.87 -31.07
N THR A 65 10.38 6.78 -31.42
CA THR A 65 10.32 6.27 -32.80
C THR A 65 9.49 7.19 -33.69
N ASP A 66 8.32 7.62 -33.23
CA ASP A 66 7.44 8.53 -33.99
C ASP A 66 8.09 9.90 -34.20
N TYR A 67 8.77 10.43 -33.18
CA TYR A 67 9.53 11.67 -33.30
C TYR A 67 10.64 11.58 -34.37
N LYS A 68 11.39 10.47 -34.40
CA LYS A 68 12.42 10.26 -35.43
C LYS A 68 11.82 10.25 -36.83
N LYS A 69 10.68 9.58 -37.02
CA LYS A 69 9.95 9.56 -38.30
C LYS A 69 9.52 10.96 -38.71
N LEU A 70 8.87 11.70 -37.81
CA LEU A 70 8.42 13.07 -38.07
C LEU A 70 9.58 13.99 -38.48
N ARG A 71 10.70 13.91 -37.77
CA ARG A 71 11.91 14.68 -38.07
C ARG A 71 12.49 14.35 -39.45
N LEU A 72 12.42 13.09 -39.87
CA LEU A 72 12.85 12.68 -41.21
C LEU A 72 11.91 13.23 -42.28
N SER A 73 10.59 13.12 -42.07
CA SER A 73 9.59 13.66 -43.01
C SER A 73 9.74 15.17 -43.25
N MET A 74 10.04 15.95 -42.21
CA MET A 74 10.25 17.40 -42.34
C MET A 74 11.57 17.78 -43.02
N ARG A 75 12.55 16.88 -43.08
CA ARG A 75 13.84 17.11 -43.75
C ARG A 75 13.80 16.81 -45.25
N THR A 76 12.89 15.94 -45.66
CA THR A 76 12.74 15.50 -47.05
C THR A 76 11.69 16.29 -47.83
N ALA A 77 10.91 17.13 -47.16
CA ALA A 77 10.00 18.10 -47.77
C ALA A 77 10.76 19.39 -48.09
#